data_AF-A0A2E4KBB2-F1
#
_entry.id   AF-A0A2E4KBB2-F1
#
_cell.length_a   1.000
_cell.length_b   1.000
_cell.length_c   1.000
_cell.angle_alpha   90.00
_cell.angle_beta   90.00
_cell.angle_gamma   90.00
#
_symmetry.space_group_name_H-M   'P 1'
#
loop_
_entity.id
_entity.type
_entity.pdbx_description
1 polymer ?
#
loop_
_entity_poly.entity_id
_entity_poly.type
_entity_poly.pdbx_seq_one_letter_code
_entity_poly.pdbx_strand_id
1 'polypeptide(L)'
;MHEKFDHSNILVFKLTEIENFENLDVPNETSHFIADLSELSFEKIEMIKENLVIFGRSIYEKKGSFVIVSSHNFHEYLNIVPSLQEAYDFIQMEDIERQFNI
;
A
#
# COMPACT_ATOMS: atom_id res chain seq x y z
N MET A 1 6.28 7.50 -27.49
CA MET A 1 7.01 6.81 -26.41
C MET A 1 5.95 6.07 -25.61
N HIS A 2 6.01 4.75 -25.53
CA HIS A 2 5.12 3.96 -24.66
C HIS A 2 5.98 3.49 -23.51
N GLU A 3 5.89 4.17 -22.37
CA GLU A 3 6.45 3.62 -21.13
C GLU A 3 5.63 2.41 -20.74
N LYS A 4 6.33 1.27 -20.69
CA LYS A 4 5.78 0.01 -20.24
C LYS A 4 5.99 -0.01 -18.73
N PHE A 5 4.95 0.34 -17.98
CA PHE A 5 4.97 0.27 -16.52
C PHE A 5 4.92 -1.20 -16.11
N ASP A 6 6.08 -1.71 -15.70
CA ASP A 6 6.16 -3.05 -15.14
C ASP A 6 5.70 -2.99 -13.69
N HIS A 7 4.49 -3.47 -13.43
CA HIS A 7 3.92 -3.58 -12.08
C HIS A 7 4.55 -4.74 -11.29
N SER A 8 5.63 -5.34 -11.80
CA SER A 8 6.36 -6.47 -11.20
C SER A 8 6.85 -6.22 -9.77
N ASN A 9 6.94 -4.95 -9.37
CA ASN A 9 7.41 -4.50 -8.06
C ASN A 9 6.27 -4.09 -7.08
N ILE A 10 5.00 -4.14 -7.50
CA ILE A 10 3.85 -3.75 -6.68
C ILE A 10 3.02 -4.98 -6.32
N LEU A 11 2.89 -5.26 -5.03
CA LEU A 11 1.96 -6.28 -4.53
C LEU A 11 0.66 -5.63 -4.04
N VAL A 12 -0.45 -5.99 -4.69
CA VAL A 12 -1.79 -5.61 -4.24
C VAL A 12 -2.39 -6.78 -3.48
N PHE A 13 -2.79 -6.55 -2.23
CA PHE A 13 -3.55 -7.53 -1.46
C PHE A 13 -4.86 -6.91 -0.98
N LYS A 14 -5.94 -7.65 -1.23
CA LYS A 14 -7.28 -7.25 -0.83
C LYS A 14 -7.63 -7.90 0.50
N LEU A 15 -8.09 -7.07 1.42
CA LEU A 15 -8.55 -7.46 2.72
C LEU A 15 -10.07 -7.48 2.72
N THR A 16 -10.63 -8.68 2.77
CA THR A 16 -12.08 -8.89 2.93
C THR A 16 -12.42 -9.31 4.36
N GLU A 17 -11.50 -10.02 5.03
CA GLU A 17 -11.59 -10.43 6.44
C GLU A 17 -10.22 -10.39 7.13
N ILE A 18 -10.22 -10.37 8.48
CA ILE A 18 -8.99 -10.48 9.28
C ILE A 18 -8.69 -11.98 9.43
N GLU A 19 -8.20 -12.61 8.36
CA GLU A 19 -7.62 -13.95 8.45
C GLU A 19 -6.09 -13.85 8.38
N ASN A 20 -5.39 -14.80 9.03
CA ASN A 20 -3.95 -14.75 9.24
C ASN A 20 -3.16 -14.57 7.93
N PHE A 21 -2.47 -13.44 7.83
CA PHE A 21 -1.53 -13.08 6.75
C PHE A 21 -0.23 -13.89 6.71
N GLU A 22 -0.15 -14.98 7.48
CA GLU A 22 1.07 -15.75 7.69
C GLU A 22 1.62 -16.40 6.39
N ASN A 23 0.87 -16.34 5.28
CA ASN A 23 1.23 -16.95 3.99
C ASN A 23 1.20 -15.98 2.79
N LEU A 24 1.37 -14.68 2.99
CA LEU A 24 1.53 -13.77 1.85
C LEU A 24 2.86 -14.08 1.16
N ASP A 25 2.81 -14.74 -0.01
CA ASP A 25 3.99 -14.97 -0.84
C ASP A 25 4.39 -13.63 -1.45
N VAL A 26 5.42 -13.01 -0.87
CA VAL A 26 5.96 -11.73 -1.32
C VAL A 26 7.09 -12.04 -2.30
N PRO A 27 6.94 -11.72 -3.59
CA PRO A 27 8.04 -11.87 -4.54
C PRO A 27 9.29 -11.13 -4.06
N ASN A 28 10.47 -11.73 -4.25
CA ASN A 28 11.74 -11.16 -3.79
C ASN A 28 12.05 -9.76 -4.32
N GLU A 29 11.38 -9.33 -5.40
CA GLU A 29 11.56 -8.04 -6.04
C GLU A 29 10.52 -7.00 -5.60
N THR A 30 9.55 -7.34 -4.73
CA THR A 30 8.50 -6.42 -4.29
C THR A 30 9.00 -5.44 -3.22
N SER A 31 8.92 -4.14 -3.52
CA SER A 31 9.18 -3.01 -2.65
C SER A 31 7.93 -2.16 -2.40
N HIS A 32 6.89 -2.26 -3.24
CA HIS A 32 5.67 -1.46 -3.04
C HIS A 32 4.46 -2.34 -2.76
N PHE A 33 3.57 -1.84 -1.91
CA PHE A 33 2.44 -2.58 -1.40
C PHE A 33 1.18 -1.71 -1.44
N ILE A 34 0.10 -2.28 -1.94
CA ILE A 34 -1.23 -1.68 -1.87
C ILE A 34 -2.14 -2.60 -1.05
N ALA A 35 -2.66 -2.08 0.07
CA ALA A 35 -3.69 -2.76 0.84
C ALA A 35 -5.07 -2.24 0.42
N ASP A 36 -5.89 -3.07 -0.22
CA ASP A 36 -7.27 -2.71 -0.54
C ASP A 36 -8.19 -3.09 0.61
N LEU A 37 -8.65 -2.08 1.36
CA LEU A 37 -9.57 -2.19 2.49
C LEU A 37 -10.99 -1.73 2.13
N SER A 38 -11.28 -1.50 0.84
CA SER A 38 -12.56 -0.92 0.41
C SER A 38 -13.79 -1.73 0.83
N GLU A 39 -13.61 -3.02 1.13
CA GLU A 39 -14.65 -3.94 1.58
C GLU A 39 -14.61 -4.25 3.09
N LEU A 40 -13.63 -3.72 3.83
CA LEU A 40 -13.60 -3.86 5.29
C LEU A 40 -14.50 -2.82 5.96
N SER A 41 -15.17 -3.24 7.03
CA SER A 41 -15.86 -2.32 7.92
C SER A 41 -14.87 -1.46 8.69
N PHE A 42 -15.26 -0.22 9.00
CA PHE A 42 -14.44 0.70 9.81
C PHE A 42 -14.01 0.09 11.16
N GLU A 43 -14.90 -0.68 11.80
CA GLU A 43 -14.61 -1.37 13.06
C GLU A 43 -13.47 -2.38 12.94
N LYS A 44 -13.39 -3.12 11.82
CA LYS A 44 -12.26 -4.03 11.53
C LYS A 44 -10.98 -3.26 11.20
N ILE A 45 -11.10 -2.13 10.48
CA ILE A 45 -9.95 -1.25 10.18
C ILE A 45 -9.32 -0.74 11.47
N GLU A 46 -10.14 -0.29 12.43
CA GLU A 46 -9.69 0.16 13.74
C GLU A 46 -8.92 -0.92 14.51
N MET A 47 -9.27 -2.20 14.36
CA MET A 47 -8.57 -3.31 14.99
C MET A 47 -7.16 -3.57 14.41
N ILE A 48 -6.93 -3.23 13.14
CA ILE A 48 -5.67 -3.53 12.44
C ILE A 48 -4.83 -2.29 12.13
N LYS A 49 -5.33 -1.07 12.38
CA LYS A 49 -4.65 0.18 11.98
C LYS A 49 -3.22 0.30 12.49
N GLU A 50 -2.95 -0.10 13.74
CA GLU A 50 -1.60 -0.05 14.31
C GLU A 50 -0.64 -0.99 13.58
N ASN A 51 -1.12 -2.17 13.17
CA ASN A 51 -0.33 -3.11 12.37
C ASN A 51 -0.05 -2.53 10.98
N LEU A 52 -1.02 -1.83 10.38
CA LEU A 52 -0.84 -1.14 9.09
C LEU A 52 0.21 -0.02 9.19
N VAL A 53 0.24 0.72 10.31
CA VAL A 53 1.26 1.76 10.57
C VAL A 53 2.65 1.15 10.72
N ILE A 54 2.78 0.09 11.51
CA ILE A 54 4.05 -0.62 11.70
C ILE A 54 4.55 -1.18 10.36
N PHE A 55 3.66 -1.79 9.58
CA PHE A 55 3.98 -2.32 8.27
C PHE A 55 4.43 -1.22 7.31
N GLY A 56 3.64 -0.14 7.18
CA GLY A 56 3.96 0.99 6.31
C GLY A 56 5.32 1.61 6.61
N ARG A 57 5.65 1.78 7.89
CA ARG A 57 6.97 2.24 8.31
C ARG A 57 8.09 1.29 7.87
N SER A 58 7.90 -0.03 8.04
CA SER A 58 8.89 -1.02 7.62
C SER A 58 9.14 -1.00 6.11
N ILE A 59 8.09 -0.77 5.32
CA ILE A 59 8.20 -0.64 3.86
C ILE A 59 8.95 0.65 3.49
N TYR A 60 8.63 1.77 4.11
CA TYR A 60 9.30 3.05 3.87
C TYR A 60 10.81 2.99 4.20
N GLU A 61 11.20 2.35 5.31
CA GLU A 61 12.60 2.14 5.69
C GLU A 61 13.39 1.34 4.64
N LYS A 62 12.70 0.51 3.83
CA LYS A 62 13.27 -0.24 2.70
C LYS A 62 13.19 0.50 1.36
N LYS A 63 12.86 1.80 1.38
CA LYS A 63 12.62 2.65 0.19
C LYS A 63 11.44 2.18 -0.67
N GLY A 64 10.49 1.50 -0.04
CA GLY A 64 9.24 1.07 -0.63
C GLY A 64 8.10 2.03 -0.35
N SER A 65 6.98 1.84 -1.04
CA SER A 65 5.74 2.59 -0.79
C SER A 65 4.66 1.68 -0.24
N PHE A 66 3.93 2.14 0.77
CA PHE A 66 2.73 1.47 1.26
C PHE A 66 1.54 2.41 1.15
N VAL A 67 0.55 2.00 0.37
CA VAL A 67 -0.67 2.79 0.11
C VAL A 67 -1.90 1.95 0.43
N ILE A 68 -2.92 2.60 0.96
CA ILE A 68 -4.16 1.96 1.41
C ILE A 68 -5.32 2.49 0.58
N VAL A 69 -6.10 1.58 0.00
CA VAL A 69 -7.36 1.94 -0.67
C VAL A 69 -8.49 1.83 0.35
N SER A 70 -9.12 2.96 0.67
CA SER A 70 -10.24 3.04 1.60
C SER A 70 -11.07 4.30 1.33
N SER A 71 -12.38 4.20 1.53
CA SER A 71 -13.30 5.35 1.50
C SER A 71 -13.19 6.24 2.75
N HIS A 72 -12.50 5.77 3.78
CA HIS A 72 -12.32 6.48 5.05
C HIS A 72 -10.85 6.79 5.27
N ASN A 73 -10.54 8.05 5.57
CA ASN A 73 -9.24 8.41 6.12
C ASN A 73 -9.29 8.20 7.64
N PHE A 74 -8.54 7.21 8.13
CA PHE A 74 -8.58 6.76 9.53
C PHE A 74 -7.25 6.98 10.26
N HIS A 75 -6.20 7.44 9.59
CA HIS A 75 -4.89 7.63 10.23
C HIS A 75 -4.01 8.62 9.45
N GLU A 76 -3.43 9.60 10.14
CA GLU A 76 -2.64 10.68 9.53
C GLU A 76 -1.27 10.23 8.97
N TYR A 77 -0.70 9.16 9.54
CA TYR A 77 0.60 8.63 9.11
C TYR A 77 0.50 7.58 7.99
N LEU A 78 -0.71 7.31 7.48
CA LEU A 78 -0.93 6.35 6.41
C LEU A 78 -1.31 7.08 5.12
N ASN A 79 -0.75 6.62 4.00
CA ASN A 79 -1.16 7.08 2.68
C ASN A 79 -2.47 6.38 2.31
N ILE A 80 -3.59 7.04 2.55
CA ILE A 80 -4.93 6.49 2.28
C ILE A 80 -5.56 7.24 1.11
N VAL A 81 -5.94 6.48 0.09
CA VAL A 81 -6.54 6.99 -1.14
C VAL A 81 -7.88 6.29 -1.43
N PRO A 82 -8.82 6.96 -2.10
CA PRO A 82 -10.15 6.42 -2.39
C PRO A 82 -10.19 5.33 -3.46
N SER A 83 -9.14 5.18 -4.28
CA SER A 83 -9.16 4.22 -5.40
C SER A 83 -7.81 3.54 -5.65
N LEU A 84 -7.88 2.36 -6.25
CA LEU A 84 -6.69 1.62 -6.67
C LEU A 84 -5.87 2.39 -7.72
N GLN A 85 -6.52 3.15 -8.59
CA GLN A 85 -5.84 4.00 -9.57
C GLN A 85 -4.99 5.06 -8.86
N GLU A 86 -5.57 5.77 -7.88
CA GLU A 86 -4.83 6.76 -7.10
C GLU A 86 -3.69 6.14 -6.30
N ALA A 87 -3.84 4.87 -5.86
CA ALA A 87 -2.75 4.16 -5.19
C ALA A 87 -1.57 3.90 -6.13
N TYR A 88 -1.84 3.51 -7.38
CA TYR A 88 -0.79 3.38 -8.39
C TYR A 88 -0.17 4.72 -8.76
N ASP A 89 -0.98 5.77 -8.93
CA ASP A 89 -0.49 7.10 -9.27
C ASP A 89 0.40 7.68 -8.15
N PHE A 90 0.03 7.44 -6.87
CA PHE A 90 0.83 7.82 -5.71
C PHE A 90 2.20 7.14 -5.70
N ILE A 91 2.23 5.82 -5.91
CA ILE A 91 3.49 5.06 -5.94
C ILE A 91 4.39 5.56 -7.07
N GLN A 92 3.83 5.77 -8.26
CA GLN A 92 4.58 6.30 -9.40
C GLN A 92 5.17 7.67 -9.10
N MET A 93 4.40 8.56 -8.46
CA MET A 93 4.88 9.87 -8.07
C MET A 93 6.01 9.79 -7.04
N GLU A 94 5.85 8.98 -5.99
CA GLU A 94 6.92 8.76 -4.99
C GLU A 94 8.19 8.19 -5.61
N ASP A 95 8.08 7.26 -6.56
CA ASP A 95 9.26 6.68 -7.21
C ASP A 95 9.98 7.69 -8.11
N ILE A 96 9.24 8.58 -8.77
CA ILE A 96 9.81 9.71 -9.49
C ILE A 96 10.53 10.63 -8.48
N GLU A 97 9.88 11.03 -7.40
CA GLU A 97 10.46 11.89 -6.36
C GLU A 97 11.76 11.31 -5.77
N ARG A 98 11.77 10.01 -5.47
CA ARG A 98 12.96 9.30 -4.98
C ARG A 98 14.11 9.28 -5.99
N GLN A 99 13.84 9.18 -7.29
CA GLN A 99 14.86 9.27 -8.33
C GLN A 99 15.49 10.67 -8.40
N PHE A 100 14.68 11.70 -8.16
CA PHE A 100 15.14 13.08 -8.09
C PHE A 100 15.66 13.48 -6.70
N ASN A 101 15.56 12.58 -5.72
CA ASN A 101 15.96 12.77 -4.33
C ASN A 101 15.32 14.03 -3.71
N ILE A 102 14.05 14.27 -4.07
CA ILE A 102 13.18 15.36 -3.63
C ILE A 102 12.01 14.81 -2.81
#